data_AF-A0A2G6SW77-F1
#
_entry.id   AF-A0A2G6SW77-F1
#
_cell.length_a   1.000
_cell.length_b   1.000
_cell.length_c   1.000
_cell.angle_alpha   90.00
_cell.angle_beta   90.00
_cell.angle_gamma   90.00
#
_symmetry.space_group_name_H-M   'P 1'
#
loop_
_entity.id
_entity.type
_entity.pdbx_description
1 polymer ?
#
loop_
_entity_poly.entity_id
_entity_poly.type
_entity_poly.pdbx_seq_one_letter_code
_entity_poly.pdbx_strand_id
1 'polypeptide(L)'
;MPPILNRLWRHVRATVAPVPDISADLWLQTLQRYPFLAALSLHEQSKLRALSALFLDQKQFHGAHGLAVTDEMAIDIAAQACLPLLHLGDAAKALGWYDDFVTIVVHPGEAVARRQTVDEAGVVHEHTQVLLGEAMERGPVMLSWQHIANAHENTARGHNVVVHEFVHKLDMRTGTANGCPPLPAGFMGARTGRGAYEAWWNAWEPAYQEFRERVILAERFGAERPWLDAYGATSQSEFFAVACEAYFVNRTRFAQEFASLVPVLDAFFRREAMVG
;
A
#
# COMPACT_ATOMS: atom_id res chain seq x y z
N MET A 1 21.44 25.08 -7.11
CA MET A 1 21.80 24.64 -8.48
C MET A 1 20.53 24.55 -9.33
N PRO A 2 20.55 24.92 -10.62
CA PRO A 2 19.33 24.98 -11.44
C PRO A 2 18.66 23.61 -11.60
N PRO A 3 17.31 23.52 -11.55
CA PRO A 3 16.55 22.26 -11.60
C PRO A 3 16.74 21.45 -12.89
N ILE A 4 17.16 22.09 -13.98
CA ILE A 4 17.45 21.48 -15.27
C ILE A 4 18.70 20.58 -15.20
N LEU A 5 19.70 20.96 -14.42
CA LEU A 5 20.94 20.19 -14.24
C LEU A 5 20.67 18.89 -13.48
N ASN A 6 19.75 18.88 -12.51
CA ASN A 6 19.34 17.67 -11.79
C ASN A 6 18.62 16.66 -12.69
N ARG A 7 17.82 17.12 -13.66
CA ARG A 7 17.08 16.26 -14.59
C ARG A 7 18.02 15.60 -15.61
N LEU A 8 18.98 16.37 -16.12
CA LEU A 8 20.05 15.89 -17.01
C LEU A 8 21.00 14.95 -16.26
N TRP A 9 21.39 15.27 -15.02
CA TRP A 9 22.21 14.39 -14.19
C TRP A 9 21.52 13.07 -13.86
N ARG A 10 20.21 13.05 -13.57
CA ARG A 10 19.43 11.81 -13.39
C ARG A 10 19.38 10.96 -14.67
N HIS A 11 19.22 11.59 -15.84
CA HIS A 11 19.25 10.88 -17.13
C HIS A 11 20.62 10.28 -17.46
N VAL A 12 21.70 11.01 -17.17
CA VAL A 12 23.07 10.54 -17.38
C VAL A 12 23.46 9.45 -16.37
N ARG A 13 23.00 9.55 -15.11
CA ARG A 13 23.19 8.47 -14.13
C ARG A 13 22.43 7.20 -14.50
N ALA A 14 21.19 7.32 -15.01
CA ALA A 14 20.40 6.19 -15.48
C ALA A 14 21.00 5.47 -16.72
N THR A 15 21.92 6.11 -17.45
CA THR A 15 22.58 5.54 -18.62
C THR A 15 23.98 4.98 -18.35
N VAL A 16 24.59 5.29 -17.19
CA VAL A 16 25.99 4.95 -16.89
C VAL A 16 26.19 4.27 -15.52
N ALA A 17 25.28 4.44 -14.56
CA ALA A 17 25.35 3.73 -13.30
C ALA A 17 24.83 2.29 -13.47
N PRO A 18 25.45 1.28 -12.83
CA PRO A 18 24.84 -0.03 -12.73
C PRO A 18 23.45 0.13 -12.09
N VAL A 19 22.49 -0.63 -12.59
CA VAL A 19 21.16 -0.72 -11.97
C VAL A 19 21.36 -1.00 -10.48
N PRO A 20 20.79 -0.20 -9.56
CA PRO A 20 20.85 -0.48 -8.14
C PRO A 20 20.45 -1.94 -7.89
N ASP A 21 21.21 -2.66 -7.07
CA ASP A 21 20.92 -4.06 -6.75
C ASP A 21 20.92 -4.28 -5.24
N ILE A 22 19.97 -5.08 -4.79
CA ILE A 22 19.88 -5.58 -3.41
C ILE A 22 20.67 -6.88 -3.38
N SER A 23 21.58 -7.11 -2.42
CA SER A 23 22.34 -8.36 -2.40
C SER A 23 21.43 -9.60 -2.30
N ALA A 24 21.88 -10.74 -2.85
CA ALA A 24 21.11 -11.98 -2.78
C ALA A 24 20.85 -12.41 -1.33
N ASP A 25 21.83 -12.22 -0.43
CA ASP A 25 21.72 -12.57 0.98
C ASP A 25 20.65 -11.74 1.69
N LEU A 26 20.65 -10.42 1.50
CA LEU A 26 19.65 -9.54 2.10
C LEU A 26 18.26 -9.84 1.55
N TRP A 27 18.15 -10.09 0.24
CA TRP A 27 16.88 -10.46 -0.38
C TRP A 27 16.32 -11.76 0.18
N LEU A 28 17.14 -12.81 0.31
CA LEU A 28 16.72 -14.09 0.88
C LEU A 28 16.28 -13.94 2.34
N GLN A 29 16.96 -13.11 3.12
CA GLN A 29 16.55 -12.80 4.49
C GLN A 29 15.19 -12.07 4.54
N THR A 30 14.94 -11.12 3.64
CA THR A 30 13.63 -10.47 3.52
C THR A 30 12.54 -11.49 3.18
N LEU A 31 12.77 -12.40 2.23
CA LEU A 31 11.79 -13.45 1.90
C LEU A 31 11.52 -14.39 3.09
N GLN A 32 12.53 -14.69 3.91
CA GLN A 32 12.35 -15.48 5.13
C GLN A 32 11.47 -14.75 6.17
N ARG A 33 11.62 -13.42 6.30
CA ARG A 33 10.81 -12.60 7.23
C ARG A 33 9.37 -12.42 6.76
N TYR A 34 9.12 -12.39 5.45
CA TYR A 34 7.81 -12.08 4.86
C TYR A 34 7.30 -13.24 3.98
N PRO A 35 6.57 -14.22 4.56
CA PRO A 35 6.11 -15.41 3.83
C PRO A 35 5.25 -15.12 2.60
N PHE A 36 4.47 -14.04 2.61
CA PHE A 36 3.66 -13.63 1.46
C PHE A 36 4.51 -13.17 0.27
N LEU A 37 5.74 -12.68 0.50
CA LEU A 37 6.71 -12.40 -0.56
C LEU A 37 7.38 -13.68 -1.06
N ALA A 38 7.70 -14.61 -0.15
CA ALA A 38 8.26 -15.91 -0.52
C ALA A 38 7.29 -16.78 -1.34
N ALA A 39 5.98 -16.57 -1.18
CA ALA A 39 4.94 -17.26 -1.94
C ALA A 39 4.82 -16.82 -3.40
N LEU A 40 5.45 -15.70 -3.80
CA LEU A 40 5.51 -15.26 -5.19
C LEU A 40 6.35 -16.24 -6.03
N SER A 41 6.08 -16.32 -7.33
CA SER A 41 6.94 -17.08 -8.25
C SER A 41 8.36 -16.49 -8.32
N LEU A 42 9.35 -17.29 -8.72
CA LEU A 42 10.74 -16.80 -8.85
C LEU A 42 10.86 -15.60 -9.82
N HIS A 43 10.03 -15.55 -10.85
CA HIS A 43 9.98 -14.42 -11.78
C HIS A 43 9.46 -13.15 -11.10
N GLU A 44 8.35 -13.27 -10.35
CA GLU A 44 7.78 -12.18 -9.56
C GLU A 44 8.75 -11.71 -8.47
N GLN A 45 9.42 -12.61 -7.75
CA GLN A 45 10.44 -12.26 -6.75
C GLN A 45 11.60 -11.49 -7.39
N SER A 46 12.07 -11.92 -8.56
CA SER A 46 13.14 -11.23 -9.29
C SER A 46 12.72 -9.83 -9.74
N LYS A 47 11.50 -9.70 -10.24
CA LYS A 47 10.92 -8.40 -10.62
C LYS A 47 10.74 -7.49 -9.42
N LEU A 48 10.23 -8.02 -8.31
CA LEU A 48 10.03 -7.28 -7.07
C LEU A 48 11.37 -6.77 -6.52
N ARG A 49 12.41 -7.60 -6.50
CA ARG A 49 13.76 -7.18 -6.09
C ARG A 49 14.28 -6.01 -6.93
N ALA A 50 14.15 -6.09 -8.26
CA ALA A 50 14.57 -5.00 -9.15
C ALA A 50 13.76 -3.72 -8.92
N LEU A 51 12.45 -3.87 -8.71
CA LEU A 51 11.54 -2.76 -8.42
C LEU A 51 11.89 -2.10 -7.07
N SER A 52 12.16 -2.88 -6.04
CA SER A 52 12.59 -2.40 -4.72
C SER A 52 13.94 -1.70 -4.77
N ALA A 53 14.91 -2.21 -5.55
CA ALA A 53 16.20 -1.56 -5.70
C ALA A 53 16.08 -0.17 -6.37
N LEU A 54 15.26 -0.06 -7.42
CA LEU A 54 14.94 1.22 -8.04
C LEU A 54 14.16 2.16 -7.11
N PHE A 55 13.28 1.62 -6.27
CA PHE A 55 12.57 2.39 -5.25
C PHE A 55 13.55 2.97 -4.22
N LEU A 56 14.47 2.16 -3.70
CA LEU A 56 15.50 2.59 -2.75
C LEU A 56 16.39 3.71 -3.31
N ASP A 57 16.72 3.68 -4.60
CA ASP A 57 17.49 4.76 -5.26
C ASP A 57 16.70 6.08 -5.38
N GLN A 58 15.37 6.01 -5.42
CA GLN A 58 14.50 7.18 -5.60
C GLN A 58 13.97 7.78 -4.31
N LYS A 59 14.04 7.04 -3.19
CA LYS A 59 13.46 7.44 -1.90
C LYS A 59 14.52 7.73 -0.84
N GLN A 60 14.13 8.50 0.17
CA GLN A 60 14.96 8.85 1.30
C GLN A 60 14.31 8.35 2.59
N PHE A 61 15.03 7.52 3.34
CA PHE A 61 14.56 6.94 4.58
C PHE A 61 15.16 7.69 5.78
N HIS A 62 14.32 8.23 6.63
CA HIS A 62 14.72 8.93 7.84
C HIS A 62 14.15 8.21 9.06
N GLY A 63 15.00 7.90 10.04
CA GLY A 63 14.52 7.38 11.31
C GLY A 63 14.16 8.50 12.28
N ALA A 64 13.04 8.35 12.98
CA ALA A 64 12.59 9.28 14.01
C ALA A 64 13.02 8.81 15.41
N HIS A 65 13.07 9.74 16.36
CA HIS A 65 13.36 9.46 17.78
C HIS A 65 14.66 8.66 18.02
N GLY A 66 15.70 8.94 17.24
CA GLY A 66 17.01 8.29 17.37
C GLY A 66 17.10 6.90 16.72
N LEU A 67 16.05 6.43 16.05
CA LEU A 67 16.13 5.23 15.22
C LEU A 67 17.09 5.48 14.04
N ALA A 68 18.07 4.61 13.85
CA ALA A 68 18.87 4.56 12.64
C ALA A 68 18.25 3.52 11.70
N VAL A 69 17.81 3.93 10.50
CA VAL A 69 17.26 3.01 9.51
C VAL A 69 18.40 2.21 8.90
N THR A 70 18.39 0.90 9.08
CA THR A 70 19.40 -0.01 8.48
C THR A 70 19.00 -0.39 7.05
N ASP A 71 19.94 -0.99 6.31
CA ASP A 71 19.68 -1.47 4.96
C ASP A 71 18.58 -2.55 4.96
N GLU A 72 18.58 -3.45 5.94
CA GLU A 72 17.54 -4.48 6.10
C GLU A 72 16.16 -3.85 6.26
N MET A 73 16.04 -2.83 7.11
CA MET A 73 14.78 -2.12 7.32
C MET A 73 14.29 -1.45 6.03
N ALA A 74 15.19 -0.78 5.31
CA ALA A 74 14.85 -0.11 4.06
C ALA A 74 14.40 -1.11 2.99
N ILE A 75 15.08 -2.25 2.87
CA ILE A 75 14.73 -3.32 1.94
C ILE A 75 13.38 -3.93 2.30
N ASP A 76 13.13 -4.21 3.58
CA ASP A 76 11.87 -4.79 4.05
C ASP A 76 10.68 -3.88 3.73
N ILE A 77 10.84 -2.56 3.94
CA ILE A 77 9.82 -1.57 3.57
C ILE A 77 9.68 -1.50 2.04
N ALA A 78 10.79 -1.41 1.29
CA ALA A 78 10.76 -1.29 -0.16
C ALA A 78 10.13 -2.51 -0.84
N ALA A 79 10.35 -3.73 -0.33
CA ALA A 79 9.76 -4.95 -0.86
C ALA A 79 8.24 -4.96 -0.72
N GLN A 80 7.73 -4.56 0.45
CA GLN A 80 6.29 -4.50 0.71
C GLN A 80 5.62 -3.33 -0.02
N ALA A 81 6.24 -2.15 -0.02
CA ALA A 81 5.76 -0.97 -0.73
C ALA A 81 5.65 -1.20 -2.25
N CYS A 82 6.56 -1.98 -2.82
CA CYS A 82 6.58 -2.27 -4.26
C CYS A 82 5.64 -3.41 -4.66
N LEU A 83 5.12 -4.19 -3.71
CA LEU A 83 4.26 -5.33 -4.00
C LEU A 83 2.98 -4.95 -4.78
N PRO A 84 2.25 -3.86 -4.43
CA PRO A 84 1.09 -3.40 -5.21
C PRO A 84 1.41 -2.99 -6.65
N LEU A 85 2.66 -2.65 -6.94
CA LEU A 85 3.10 -2.20 -8.25
C LEU A 85 3.58 -3.34 -9.17
N LEU A 86 3.67 -4.57 -8.64
CA LEU A 86 4.39 -5.68 -9.26
C LEU A 86 3.95 -5.99 -10.70
N HIS A 87 2.66 -5.87 -11.03
CA HIS A 87 2.14 -6.15 -12.38
C HIS A 87 1.71 -4.91 -13.16
N LEU A 88 1.98 -3.71 -12.64
CA LEU A 88 1.60 -2.43 -13.28
C LEU A 88 2.56 -1.99 -14.39
N GLY A 89 3.12 -2.95 -15.14
CA GLY A 89 4.04 -2.73 -16.26
C GLY A 89 5.53 -2.88 -15.88
N ASP A 90 6.39 -2.20 -16.63
CA ASP A 90 7.85 -2.19 -16.40
C ASP A 90 8.17 -1.49 -15.08
N ALA A 91 9.21 -1.94 -14.37
CA ALA A 91 9.52 -1.47 -13.01
C ALA A 91 9.64 0.06 -12.91
N ALA A 92 10.37 0.69 -13.83
CA ALA A 92 10.53 2.15 -13.84
C ALA A 92 9.22 2.92 -14.08
N LYS A 93 8.32 2.38 -14.92
CA LYS A 93 7.00 2.99 -15.17
C LYS A 93 6.07 2.79 -13.97
N ALA A 94 6.13 1.62 -13.34
CA ALA A 94 5.33 1.29 -12.17
C ALA A 94 5.66 2.23 -11.00
N LEU A 95 6.94 2.58 -10.80
CA LEU A 95 7.34 3.56 -9.77
C LEU A 95 6.80 4.97 -9.99
N GLY A 96 6.34 5.29 -11.20
CA GLY A 96 5.61 6.53 -11.47
C GLY A 96 4.28 6.62 -10.73
N TRP A 97 3.80 5.57 -10.06
CA TRP A 97 2.69 5.63 -9.10
C TRP A 97 3.07 6.27 -7.76
N TYR A 98 4.36 6.35 -7.44
CA TYR A 98 4.89 6.90 -6.20
C TYR A 98 5.73 8.16 -6.44
N ASP A 99 5.45 8.94 -7.47
CA ASP A 99 6.25 10.13 -7.83
C ASP A 99 5.91 11.39 -6.99
N ASP A 100 4.84 11.35 -6.18
CA ASP A 100 4.36 12.45 -5.36
C ASP A 100 5.12 12.61 -4.03
N PHE A 101 5.94 11.63 -3.62
CA PHE A 101 6.77 11.71 -2.41
C PHE A 101 8.19 11.18 -2.62
N VAL A 102 9.10 11.67 -1.78
CA VAL A 102 10.50 11.20 -1.72
C VAL A 102 10.85 10.66 -0.33
N THR A 103 10.30 11.26 0.72
CA THR A 103 10.68 10.98 2.10
C THR A 103 9.79 9.90 2.74
N ILE A 104 10.42 8.95 3.41
CA ILE A 104 9.80 7.94 4.26
C ILE A 104 10.37 8.10 5.67
N VAL A 105 9.50 8.30 6.65
CA VAL A 105 9.88 8.47 8.06
C VAL A 105 9.52 7.22 8.84
N VAL A 106 10.52 6.61 9.48
CA VAL A 106 10.35 5.37 10.24
C VAL A 106 10.44 5.68 11.73
N HIS A 107 9.36 5.41 12.47
CA HIS A 107 9.30 5.52 13.92
C HIS A 107 9.60 4.15 14.56
N PRO A 108 10.26 4.11 15.73
CA PRO A 108 10.56 2.84 16.41
C PRO A 108 9.30 2.11 16.88
N GLY A 109 8.27 2.86 17.30
CA GLY A 109 6.96 2.35 17.75
C GLY A 109 5.82 3.14 17.13
N GLU A 110 4.65 3.14 17.77
CA GLU A 110 3.51 3.97 17.34
C GLU A 110 3.84 5.45 17.45
N ALA A 111 3.58 6.20 16.37
CA ALA A 111 3.64 7.66 16.42
C ALA A 111 2.26 8.19 16.79
N VAL A 112 2.19 9.36 17.41
CA VAL A 112 0.92 9.98 17.78
C VAL A 112 0.82 11.31 17.04
N ALA A 113 -0.11 11.42 16.09
CA ALA A 113 -0.40 12.68 15.43
C ALA A 113 -1.58 13.38 16.11
N ARG A 114 -1.42 14.67 16.38
CA ARG A 114 -2.52 15.55 16.76
C ARG A 114 -3.12 16.12 15.48
N ARG A 115 -4.38 15.78 15.20
CA ARG A 115 -5.14 16.37 14.10
C ARG A 115 -6.14 17.38 14.65
N GLN A 116 -6.39 18.40 13.86
CA GLN A 116 -7.48 19.34 14.05
C GLN A 116 -8.41 19.22 12.85
N THR A 117 -9.64 18.79 13.09
CA THR A 117 -10.71 18.76 12.08
C THR A 117 -11.74 19.82 12.41
N VAL A 118 -12.09 20.66 11.45
CA VAL A 118 -13.15 21.66 11.60
C VAL A 118 -14.44 21.05 11.06
N ASP A 119 -15.47 20.97 11.89
CA ASP A 119 -16.78 20.49 11.44
C ASP A 119 -17.55 21.55 10.64
N GLU A 120 -18.71 21.17 10.07
CA GLU A 120 -19.56 22.08 9.29
C GLU A 120 -20.08 23.29 10.11
N ALA A 121 -20.00 23.23 11.44
CA ALA A 121 -20.35 24.32 12.34
C ALA A 121 -19.15 25.22 12.69
N GLY A 122 -17.95 24.94 12.17
CA GLY A 122 -16.74 25.71 12.43
C GLY A 122 -16.03 25.34 13.75
N VAL A 123 -16.42 24.25 14.41
CA VAL A 123 -15.79 23.79 15.66
C VAL A 123 -14.54 23.00 15.34
N VAL A 124 -13.42 23.39 15.94
CA VAL A 124 -12.14 22.66 15.84
C VAL A 124 -12.16 21.49 16.82
N HIS A 125 -12.20 20.27 16.30
CA HIS A 125 -12.00 19.05 17.07
C HIS A 125 -10.54 18.63 17.02
N GLU A 126 -9.86 18.65 18.16
CA GLU A 126 -8.50 18.11 18.29
C GLU A 126 -8.58 16.63 18.67
N HIS A 127 -8.16 15.76 17.76
CA HIS A 127 -8.09 14.32 17.99
C HIS A 127 -6.65 13.84 17.95
N THR A 128 -6.32 12.96 18.88
CA THR A 128 -5.03 12.28 18.96
C THR A 128 -5.19 10.93 18.27
N GLN A 129 -4.57 10.76 17.11
CA GLN A 129 -4.61 9.51 16.35
C GLN A 129 -3.29 8.76 16.55
N VAL A 130 -3.38 7.50 16.96
CA VAL A 130 -2.24 6.57 16.96
C VAL A 130 -1.95 6.22 15.50
N LEU A 131 -0.81 6.69 14.99
CA LEU A 131 -0.32 6.41 13.66
C LEU A 131 0.45 5.08 13.67
N LEU A 132 -0.17 4.07 13.08
CA LEU A 132 0.52 2.86 12.64
C LEU A 132 1.35 3.18 11.38
N GLY A 133 0.80 4.05 10.52
CA GLY A 133 1.44 4.75 9.41
C GLY A 133 0.65 6.02 9.03
N GLU A 134 1.19 6.81 8.11
CA GLU A 134 0.46 7.93 7.48
C GLU A 134 1.00 8.24 6.07
N ALA A 135 0.10 8.24 5.07
CA ALA A 135 0.35 8.75 3.74
C ALA A 135 -0.39 10.07 3.53
N MET A 136 0.36 11.16 3.34
CA MET A 136 -0.20 12.47 3.03
C MET A 136 -0.16 12.77 1.53
N GLU A 137 -1.15 13.47 0.97
CA GLU A 137 -1.08 13.94 -0.42
C GLU A 137 0.18 14.80 -0.62
N ARG A 138 1.10 14.38 -1.51
CA ARG A 138 2.40 15.03 -1.76
C ARG A 138 3.33 15.18 -0.54
N GLY A 139 2.97 14.56 0.58
CA GLY A 139 3.76 14.58 1.82
C GLY A 139 4.52 13.27 2.05
N PRO A 140 5.33 13.20 3.12
CA PRO A 140 6.08 12.01 3.47
C PRO A 140 5.15 10.84 3.77
N VAL A 141 5.69 9.63 3.70
CA VAL A 141 5.05 8.43 4.26
C VAL A 141 5.65 8.18 5.63
N MET A 142 4.82 8.06 6.67
CA MET A 142 5.24 7.70 8.02
C MET A 142 4.93 6.23 8.29
N LEU A 143 5.83 5.52 8.96
CA LEU A 143 5.69 4.08 9.25
C LEU A 143 6.17 3.75 10.66
N SER A 144 5.50 2.81 11.33
CA SER A 144 5.93 2.22 12.59
C SER A 144 6.74 0.94 12.36
N TRP A 145 8.03 0.94 12.74
CA TRP A 145 8.90 -0.25 12.59
C TRP A 145 8.41 -1.45 13.40
N GLN A 146 7.92 -1.22 14.62
CA GLN A 146 7.34 -2.29 15.45
C GLN A 146 6.22 -3.04 14.73
N HIS A 147 5.38 -2.33 13.96
CA HIS A 147 4.31 -2.94 13.18
C HIS A 147 4.82 -3.65 11.92
N ILE A 148 5.91 -3.17 11.33
CA ILE A 148 6.54 -3.81 10.17
C ILE A 148 7.26 -5.12 10.55
N ALA A 149 7.87 -5.18 11.74
CA ALA A 149 8.66 -6.32 12.20
C ALA A 149 7.80 -7.55 12.55
N ASN A 150 6.52 -7.37 12.91
CA ASN A 150 5.61 -8.45 13.32
C ASN A 150 4.92 -9.17 12.13
N ALA A 151 5.67 -9.47 11.07
CA ALA A 151 5.16 -9.93 9.78
C ALA A 151 4.28 -11.19 9.85
N HIS A 152 4.65 -12.20 10.65
CA HIS A 152 3.93 -13.47 10.72
C HIS A 152 2.50 -13.33 11.28
N GLU A 153 2.36 -12.65 12.42
CA GLU A 153 1.05 -12.43 13.04
C GLU A 153 0.17 -11.52 12.18
N ASN A 154 0.78 -10.48 11.60
CA ASN A 154 0.12 -9.55 10.68
C ASN A 154 -0.42 -10.28 9.43
N THR A 155 0.38 -11.15 8.82
CA THR A 155 -0.02 -11.96 7.65
C THR A 155 -1.25 -12.83 7.97
N ALA A 156 -1.26 -13.51 9.11
CA ALA A 156 -2.40 -14.33 9.52
C ALA A 156 -3.69 -13.51 9.73
N ARG A 157 -3.55 -12.25 10.16
CA ARG A 157 -4.65 -11.30 10.34
C ARG A 157 -5.03 -10.52 9.07
N GLY A 158 -4.28 -10.67 7.98
CA GLY A 158 -4.52 -9.89 6.76
C GLY A 158 -4.03 -8.43 6.86
N HIS A 159 -3.17 -8.12 7.82
CA HIS A 159 -2.67 -6.77 8.11
C HIS A 159 -1.28 -6.56 7.50
N ASN A 160 -1.02 -5.39 6.95
CA ASN A 160 0.25 -4.92 6.44
C ASN A 160 0.28 -3.39 6.29
N VAL A 161 0.76 -2.70 7.32
CA VAL A 161 0.84 -1.23 7.35
C VAL A 161 1.63 -0.62 6.19
N VAL A 162 2.64 -1.31 5.64
CA VAL A 162 3.37 -0.78 4.49
C VAL A 162 2.49 -0.81 3.25
N VAL A 163 1.81 -1.92 2.98
CA VAL A 163 0.85 -1.99 1.88
C VAL A 163 -0.24 -0.93 2.06
N HIS A 164 -0.78 -0.79 3.27
CA HIS A 164 -1.81 0.21 3.62
C HIS A 164 -1.44 1.63 3.15
N GLU A 165 -0.33 2.17 3.67
CA GLU A 165 0.08 3.54 3.35
C GLU A 165 0.38 3.72 1.85
N PHE A 166 0.96 2.68 1.23
CA PHE A 166 1.38 2.76 -0.16
C PHE A 166 0.23 2.56 -1.15
N VAL A 167 -0.87 1.90 -0.78
CA VAL A 167 -2.08 1.91 -1.61
C VAL A 167 -2.87 3.20 -1.44
N HIS A 168 -2.80 3.88 -0.29
CA HIS A 168 -3.32 5.25 -0.18
C HIS A 168 -2.63 6.22 -1.15
N LYS A 169 -1.33 6.03 -1.43
CA LYS A 169 -0.65 6.78 -2.50
C LYS A 169 -1.23 6.50 -3.89
N LEU A 170 -1.71 5.29 -4.16
CA LEU A 170 -2.42 4.97 -5.41
C LEU A 170 -3.77 5.66 -5.48
N ASP A 171 -4.53 5.63 -4.38
CA ASP A 171 -5.86 6.26 -4.23
C ASP A 171 -5.77 7.78 -4.43
N MET A 172 -4.78 8.41 -3.78
CA MET A 172 -4.56 9.86 -3.84
C MET A 172 -4.03 10.38 -5.19
N ARG A 173 -3.81 9.52 -6.19
CA ARG A 173 -3.19 9.93 -7.45
C ARG A 173 -4.02 10.97 -8.23
N THR A 174 -5.34 11.03 -8.00
CA THR A 174 -6.22 12.05 -8.59
C THR A 174 -6.76 13.08 -7.59
N GLY A 175 -6.20 13.14 -6.38
CA GLY A 175 -6.60 14.09 -5.34
C GLY A 175 -6.79 13.41 -3.99
N THR A 176 -7.86 13.75 -3.27
CA THR A 176 -8.16 13.15 -1.97
C THR A 176 -8.51 11.66 -2.11
N ALA A 177 -7.99 10.84 -1.21
CA ALA A 177 -8.32 9.42 -1.10
C ALA A 177 -9.83 9.22 -0.98
N ASN A 178 -10.40 8.32 -1.78
CA ASN A 178 -11.84 8.04 -1.80
C ASN A 178 -12.17 6.55 -1.92
N GLY A 179 -11.16 5.68 -1.92
CA GLY A 179 -11.30 4.24 -2.10
C GLY A 179 -11.47 3.80 -3.56
N CYS A 180 -11.17 4.67 -4.52
CA CYS A 180 -11.23 4.39 -5.95
C CYS A 180 -10.06 5.05 -6.67
N PRO A 181 -8.90 4.37 -6.76
CA PRO A 181 -7.73 4.89 -7.47
C PRO A 181 -8.02 5.07 -8.98
N PRO A 182 -7.19 5.85 -9.71
CA PRO A 182 -7.35 6.03 -11.15
C PRO A 182 -7.35 4.70 -11.91
N LEU A 183 -8.48 4.36 -12.51
CA LEU A 183 -8.67 3.08 -13.18
C LEU A 183 -8.00 3.08 -14.56
N PRO A 184 -7.32 1.98 -14.95
CA PRO A 184 -6.67 1.88 -16.25
C PRO A 184 -7.68 1.91 -17.41
N ALA A 185 -7.22 2.33 -18.59
CA ALA A 185 -8.03 2.22 -19.80
C ALA A 185 -8.43 0.76 -20.06
N GLY A 186 -9.70 0.53 -20.41
CA GLY A 186 -10.24 -0.82 -20.62
C GLY A 186 -10.51 -1.61 -19.34
N PHE A 187 -10.45 -0.97 -18.15
CA PHE A 187 -10.72 -1.62 -16.87
C PHE A 187 -12.01 -2.43 -16.91
N MET A 188 -11.92 -3.72 -16.59
CA MET A 188 -13.02 -4.69 -16.64
C MET A 188 -13.84 -4.66 -17.96
N GLY A 189 -13.18 -4.38 -19.09
CA GLY A 189 -13.82 -4.30 -20.41
C GLY A 189 -14.62 -3.01 -20.66
N ALA A 190 -14.54 -2.03 -19.75
CA ALA A 190 -15.24 -0.76 -19.90
C ALA A 190 -14.67 0.06 -21.07
N ARG A 191 -15.57 0.60 -21.90
CA ARG A 191 -15.21 1.45 -23.07
C ARG A 191 -14.96 2.91 -22.69
N THR A 192 -15.39 3.35 -21.52
CA THR A 192 -15.30 4.73 -21.04
C THR A 192 -14.85 4.75 -19.59
N GLY A 193 -14.25 5.87 -19.15
CA GLY A 193 -13.87 6.06 -17.74
C GLY A 193 -15.06 6.00 -16.78
N ARG A 194 -16.23 6.50 -17.21
CA ARG A 194 -17.48 6.38 -16.43
C ARG A 194 -17.88 4.92 -16.24
N GLY A 195 -17.83 4.10 -17.29
CA GLY A 195 -18.16 2.67 -17.17
C GLY A 195 -17.18 1.92 -16.28
N ALA A 196 -15.89 2.29 -16.27
CA ALA A 196 -14.91 1.73 -15.36
C ALA A 196 -15.23 2.08 -13.91
N TYR A 197 -15.58 3.34 -13.64
CA TYR A 197 -15.98 3.82 -12.32
C TYR A 197 -17.25 3.13 -11.81
N GLU A 198 -18.26 2.97 -12.68
CA GLU A 198 -19.47 2.21 -12.36
C GLU A 198 -19.16 0.74 -12.04
N ALA A 199 -18.27 0.09 -12.82
CA ALA A 199 -17.85 -1.28 -12.56
C ALA A 199 -17.15 -1.44 -11.21
N TRP A 200 -16.27 -0.50 -10.84
CA TRP A 200 -15.63 -0.47 -9.53
C TRP A 200 -16.66 -0.41 -8.40
N TRP A 201 -17.53 0.60 -8.41
CA TRP A 201 -18.48 0.83 -7.31
C TRP A 201 -19.58 -0.21 -7.22
N ASN A 202 -19.98 -0.83 -8.33
CA ASN A 202 -20.94 -1.93 -8.31
C ASN A 202 -20.41 -3.16 -7.55
N ALA A 203 -19.09 -3.38 -7.54
CA ALA A 203 -18.46 -4.43 -6.72
C ALA A 203 -18.13 -3.93 -5.31
N TRP A 204 -17.64 -2.69 -5.20
CA TRP A 204 -17.04 -2.14 -3.99
C TRP A 204 -18.08 -1.74 -2.93
N GLU A 205 -19.12 -1.01 -3.33
CA GLU A 205 -20.10 -0.45 -2.40
C GLU A 205 -20.85 -1.54 -1.61
N PRO A 206 -21.38 -2.61 -2.23
CA PRO A 206 -22.08 -3.65 -1.48
C PRO A 206 -21.18 -4.36 -0.46
N ALA A 207 -19.93 -4.65 -0.83
CA ALA A 207 -18.97 -5.30 0.06
C ALA A 207 -18.61 -4.42 1.26
N TYR A 208 -18.43 -3.11 1.05
CA TYR A 208 -18.20 -2.16 2.13
C TYR A 208 -19.40 -2.08 3.09
N GLN A 209 -20.61 -2.00 2.55
CA GLN A 209 -21.84 -1.91 3.36
C GLN A 209 -22.03 -3.16 4.22
N GLU A 210 -21.86 -4.36 3.64
CA GLU A 210 -21.92 -5.63 4.37
C GLU A 210 -20.84 -5.70 5.46
N PHE A 211 -19.61 -5.34 5.12
CA PHE A 211 -18.51 -5.32 6.10
C PHE A 211 -18.80 -4.36 7.26
N ARG A 212 -19.23 -3.14 6.96
CA ARG A 212 -19.57 -2.12 7.97
C ARG A 212 -20.70 -2.58 8.87
N GLU A 213 -21.72 -3.25 8.32
CA GLU A 213 -22.80 -3.85 9.11
C GLU A 213 -22.28 -4.96 10.05
N ARG A 214 -21.42 -5.87 9.55
CA ARG A 214 -20.80 -6.91 10.40
C ARG A 214 -19.97 -6.31 11.54
N VAL A 215 -19.22 -5.23 11.30
CA VAL A 215 -18.48 -4.51 12.35
C VAL A 215 -19.44 -3.92 13.39
N ILE A 216 -20.50 -3.23 12.95
CA ILE A 216 -21.52 -2.66 13.86
C ILE A 216 -22.16 -3.75 14.72
N LEU A 217 -22.51 -4.89 14.13
CA LEU A 217 -23.09 -6.04 14.84
C LEU A 217 -22.13 -6.59 15.90
N ALA A 218 -20.86 -6.73 15.57
CA ALA A 218 -19.85 -7.22 16.50
C ALA A 218 -19.62 -6.25 17.67
N GLU A 219 -19.51 -4.95 17.40
CA GLU A 219 -19.21 -3.93 18.41
C GLU A 219 -20.39 -3.62 19.32
N ARG A 220 -21.61 -3.54 18.77
CA ARG A 220 -22.80 -3.10 19.52
C ARG A 220 -23.62 -4.25 20.09
N PHE A 221 -23.58 -5.41 19.43
CA PHE A 221 -24.46 -6.54 19.76
C PHE A 221 -23.69 -7.82 20.09
N GLY A 222 -22.34 -7.77 20.10
CA GLY A 222 -21.51 -8.91 20.50
C GLY A 222 -21.53 -10.06 19.49
N ALA A 223 -21.89 -9.78 18.23
CA ALA A 223 -21.75 -10.76 17.15
C ALA A 223 -20.27 -11.12 16.90
N GLU A 224 -20.03 -12.17 16.12
CA GLU A 224 -18.67 -12.55 15.72
C GLU A 224 -17.98 -11.40 14.96
N ARG A 225 -16.74 -11.09 15.37
CA ARG A 225 -15.95 -10.04 14.71
C ARG A 225 -15.58 -10.48 13.29
N PRO A 226 -15.68 -9.59 12.30
CA PRO A 226 -15.08 -9.82 11.00
C PRO A 226 -13.60 -10.18 11.12
N TRP A 227 -13.11 -11.00 10.19
CA TRP A 227 -11.68 -11.26 10.11
C TRP A 227 -10.87 -10.03 9.71
N LEU A 228 -11.39 -9.28 8.73
CA LEU A 228 -10.78 -8.04 8.25
C LEU A 228 -10.85 -6.97 9.34
N ASP A 229 -9.79 -6.16 9.45
CA ASP A 229 -9.68 -5.15 10.50
C ASP A 229 -10.84 -4.15 10.46
N ALA A 230 -11.52 -3.96 11.59
CA ALA A 230 -12.66 -3.07 11.76
C ALA A 230 -12.33 -1.60 11.41
N TYR A 231 -11.05 -1.21 11.39
CA TYR A 231 -10.62 0.11 10.92
C TYR A 231 -11.06 0.40 9.48
N GLY A 232 -11.17 -0.64 8.63
CA GLY A 232 -11.69 -0.49 7.27
C GLY A 232 -13.15 0.00 7.22
N ALA A 233 -13.92 -0.07 8.31
CA ALA A 233 -15.32 0.35 8.36
C ALA A 233 -15.49 1.86 8.60
N THR A 234 -14.38 2.60 8.76
CA THR A 234 -14.37 4.04 9.04
C THR A 234 -14.69 4.88 7.81
N SER A 235 -14.20 4.50 6.63
CA SER A 235 -14.43 5.19 5.37
C SER A 235 -14.13 4.29 4.16
N GLN A 236 -14.53 4.72 2.96
CA GLN A 236 -14.24 3.98 1.73
C GLN A 236 -12.73 3.89 1.40
N SER A 237 -11.97 4.96 1.66
CA SER A 237 -10.51 4.94 1.46
C SER A 237 -9.82 3.97 2.41
N GLU A 238 -10.28 3.91 3.66
CA GLU A 238 -9.73 2.98 4.65
C GLU A 238 -10.14 1.54 4.35
N PHE A 239 -11.37 1.31 3.89
CA PHE A 239 -11.78 0.00 3.39
C PHE A 239 -10.91 -0.45 2.22
N PHE A 240 -10.60 0.45 1.28
CA PHE A 240 -9.66 0.18 0.19
C PHE A 240 -8.28 -0.23 0.68
N ALA A 241 -7.70 0.52 1.61
CA ALA A 241 -6.40 0.20 2.16
C ALA A 241 -6.40 -1.16 2.88
N VAL A 242 -7.33 -1.37 3.82
CA VAL A 242 -7.45 -2.61 4.60
C VAL A 242 -7.77 -3.82 3.72
N ALA A 243 -8.63 -3.68 2.72
CA ALA A 243 -8.90 -4.75 1.76
C ALA A 243 -7.64 -5.12 0.94
N CYS A 244 -6.85 -4.12 0.53
CA CYS A 244 -5.60 -4.37 -0.20
C CYS A 244 -4.55 -5.07 0.67
N GLU A 245 -4.42 -4.71 1.95
CA GLU A 245 -3.55 -5.41 2.89
C GLU A 245 -3.85 -6.91 2.88
N ALA A 246 -5.11 -7.27 3.12
CA ALA A 246 -5.57 -8.65 3.17
C ALA A 246 -5.41 -9.35 1.80
N TYR A 247 -5.72 -8.66 0.70
CA TYR A 247 -5.53 -9.18 -0.65
C TYR A 247 -4.08 -9.56 -0.94
N PHE A 248 -3.11 -8.76 -0.50
CA PHE A 248 -1.69 -9.00 -0.77
C PHE A 248 -1.05 -10.01 0.19
N VAL A 249 -1.39 -9.98 1.48
CA VAL A 249 -0.72 -10.85 2.48
C VAL A 249 -1.45 -12.17 2.73
N ASN A 250 -2.77 -12.23 2.50
CA ASN A 250 -3.56 -13.45 2.71
C ASN A 250 -4.71 -13.57 1.69
N ARG A 251 -4.34 -13.61 0.41
CA ARG A 251 -5.28 -13.68 -0.71
C ARG A 251 -6.26 -14.85 -0.62
N THR A 252 -5.82 -16.00 -0.11
CA THR A 252 -6.68 -17.19 0.03
C THR A 252 -7.87 -16.93 0.95
N ARG A 253 -7.61 -16.36 2.14
CA ARG A 253 -8.69 -16.01 3.07
C ARG A 253 -9.49 -14.80 2.57
N PHE A 254 -8.83 -13.81 1.97
CA PHE A 254 -9.53 -12.68 1.34
C PHE A 254 -10.52 -13.14 0.26
N ALA A 255 -10.16 -14.12 -0.58
CA ALA A 255 -11.05 -14.66 -1.60
C ALA A 255 -12.24 -15.46 -1.03
N GLN A 256 -12.13 -15.96 0.20
CA GLN A 256 -13.23 -16.62 0.90
C GLN A 256 -14.21 -15.62 1.50
N GLU A 257 -13.72 -14.53 2.09
CA GLU A 257 -14.54 -13.52 2.79
C GLU A 257 -15.06 -12.41 1.87
N PHE A 258 -14.31 -12.07 0.82
CA PHE A 258 -14.58 -10.95 -0.10
C PHE A 258 -14.47 -11.38 -1.56
N ALA A 259 -15.08 -12.52 -1.91
CA ALA A 259 -15.02 -13.10 -3.26
C ALA A 259 -15.40 -12.12 -4.37
N SER A 260 -16.37 -11.23 -4.14
CA SER A 260 -16.82 -10.20 -5.08
C SER A 260 -15.75 -9.14 -5.38
N LEU A 261 -14.80 -8.92 -4.46
CA LEU A 261 -13.74 -7.92 -4.61
C LEU A 261 -12.50 -8.46 -5.33
N VAL A 262 -12.34 -9.79 -5.43
CA VAL A 262 -11.17 -10.39 -6.08
C VAL A 262 -11.05 -9.98 -7.56
N PRO A 263 -12.11 -10.05 -8.40
CA PRO A 263 -11.98 -9.71 -9.82
C PRO A 263 -11.66 -8.22 -10.06
N VAL A 264 -12.23 -7.33 -9.24
CA VAL A 264 -12.00 -5.87 -9.38
C VAL A 264 -10.57 -5.50 -8.95
N LEU A 265 -10.03 -6.13 -7.90
CA LEU A 265 -8.64 -5.94 -7.46
C LEU A 265 -7.64 -6.61 -8.42
N ASP A 266 -7.92 -7.82 -8.92
CA ASP A 266 -7.10 -8.47 -9.95
C ASP A 266 -7.02 -7.60 -11.22
N ALA A 267 -8.15 -7.03 -11.65
CA ALA A 267 -8.19 -6.12 -12.80
C ALA A 267 -7.39 -4.83 -12.55
N PHE A 268 -7.46 -4.27 -11.34
CA PHE A 268 -6.75 -3.03 -11.00
C PHE A 268 -5.25 -3.27 -10.91
N PHE A 269 -4.83 -4.27 -10.14
CA PHE A 269 -3.42 -4.62 -9.96
C PHE A 269 -2.84 -5.41 -11.13
N ARG A 270 -3.65 -5.76 -12.15
CA ARG A 270 -3.27 -6.53 -13.34
C ARG A 270 -2.65 -7.89 -12.99
N ARG A 271 -3.13 -8.48 -11.90
CA ARG A 271 -2.73 -9.83 -11.50
C ARG A 271 -3.51 -10.82 -12.36
N GLU A 272 -2.80 -11.79 -12.94
CA GLU A 272 -3.48 -12.85 -13.68
C GLU A 272 -4.37 -13.66 -12.73
N ALA A 273 -5.58 -13.99 -13.17
CA ALA A 273 -6.46 -14.85 -12.39
C ALA A 273 -5.75 -16.20 -12.18
N MET A 274 -5.67 -16.64 -10.92
CA MET A 274 -5.16 -17.97 -10.60
C MET A 274 -6.08 -18.99 -11.29
N VAL A 275 -5.62 -19.59 -12.38
CA VAL A 275 -6.30 -20.72 -13.01
C VAL A 275 -6.11 -21.90 -12.05
N GLY A 276 -7.20 -22.29 -11.38
CA GLY A 276 -7.23 -23.42 -10.46
C GLY A 276 -7.02 -24.76 -11.14
#